data_AF-A0A2D7XB42-F1
#
_entry.id   AF-A0A2D7XB42-F1
#
_cell.length_a   1.000
_cell.length_b   1.000
_cell.length_c   1.000
_cell.angle_alpha   90.00
_cell.angle_beta   90.00
_cell.angle_gamma   90.00
#
_symmetry.space_group_name_H-M   'P 1'
#
loop_
_entity.id
_entity.type
_entity.pdbx_description
1 polymer ?
#
loop_
_entity_poly.entity_id
_entity_poly.type
_entity_poly.pdbx_seq_one_letter_code
_entity_poly.pdbx_strand_id
1 'polypeptide(L)'
;ILKINEKNESKKDKVNAYIGLAGIKDFNKFWASMEHGIKYGSIKIGEAYGLNKLIESSIDVQAKKFTWYDTGNLSSLKIAKEKLTRKDAPEILEKKDEAIWFVNDKVIKYNNDKNFILNRVNRAKKLKGFVPEIIFSTENMYSYREITGQVLSKVSTRKNFVKLMSYLDSFWKLENTVIDEELFKSTCLKFYKDKTEKRTKLYFDRYGEKDTEEVVNGEKLPTLKHMLDKIDWDWMSTGKPVRFHGDLHFENILLSETGDFFLLDWRQDFGGLMNYGDLYYDLAKLLHGLIMSHSLVNKNLFTINKVDNVVKYDFHRKNILVENEKQLENFVINQNLDWKKVRLLTALVFLNIAPLHHYPYSKLLFYLGKDMLYSELRKNNATT
;
A
#
# COMPACT_ATOMS: atom_id res chain seq x y z
N ILE A 1 -40.88 -10.53 21.64
CA ILE A 1 -41.39 -10.73 20.26
C ILE A 1 -42.60 -11.67 20.35
N LEU A 2 -43.68 -11.44 19.59
CA LEU A 2 -44.87 -12.32 19.68
C LEU A 2 -44.85 -13.50 18.70
N LYS A 3 -44.19 -13.35 17.54
CA LYS A 3 -44.03 -14.40 16.53
C LYS A 3 -42.95 -13.99 15.52
N ILE A 4 -42.21 -14.95 14.99
CA ILE A 4 -41.32 -14.82 13.83
C ILE A 4 -42.02 -15.44 12.62
N ASN A 5 -42.08 -14.72 11.51
CA ASN A 5 -42.80 -15.15 10.31
C ASN A 5 -41.82 -15.54 9.21
N GLU A 6 -42.25 -16.45 8.33
CA GLU A 6 -41.47 -16.86 7.17
C GLU A 6 -41.40 -15.78 6.10
N LYS A 7 -40.37 -15.89 5.24
CA LYS A 7 -40.24 -15.03 4.07
C LYS A 7 -41.48 -15.21 3.18
N ASN A 8 -42.04 -14.10 2.70
CA ASN A 8 -43.23 -14.00 1.82
C ASN A 8 -44.62 -14.06 2.51
N GLU A 9 -44.71 -14.04 3.84
CA GLU A 9 -46.00 -13.80 4.50
C GLU A 9 -46.40 -12.32 4.39
N SER A 10 -47.44 -12.01 3.60
CA SER A 10 -47.96 -10.63 3.49
C SER A 10 -48.70 -10.23 4.76
N LYS A 11 -48.29 -9.15 5.43
CA LYS A 11 -49.02 -8.57 6.57
C LYS A 11 -49.32 -7.10 6.35
N LYS A 12 -50.46 -6.65 6.91
CA LYS A 12 -50.93 -5.26 6.89
C LYS A 12 -50.19 -4.37 7.90
N ASP A 13 -49.53 -4.96 8.89
CA ASP A 13 -48.85 -4.24 9.98
C ASP A 13 -47.37 -3.98 9.70
N LYS A 14 -46.80 -2.97 10.38
CA LYS A 14 -45.35 -2.69 10.37
C LYS A 14 -44.58 -3.88 10.97
N VAL A 15 -44.02 -4.72 10.10
CA VAL A 15 -43.12 -5.82 10.48
C VAL A 15 -41.65 -5.39 10.38
N ASN A 16 -40.81 -5.87 11.31
CA ASN A 16 -39.37 -5.70 11.23
C ASN A 16 -38.76 -6.89 10.49
N ALA A 17 -37.80 -6.63 9.59
CA ALA A 17 -37.07 -7.68 8.89
C ALA A 17 -36.10 -8.40 9.84
N TYR A 18 -36.19 -9.73 9.89
CA TYR A 18 -35.20 -10.58 10.55
C TYR A 18 -34.05 -10.86 9.57
N ILE A 19 -32.82 -10.61 10.00
CA ILE A 19 -31.61 -10.70 9.15
C ILE A 19 -30.92 -12.08 9.21
N GLY A 20 -31.51 -13.06 9.90
CA GLY A 20 -30.92 -14.39 10.06
C GLY A 20 -29.77 -14.45 11.07
N LEU A 21 -29.75 -13.53 12.04
CA LEU A 21 -28.78 -13.52 13.12
C LEU A 21 -29.50 -13.52 14.47
N ALA A 22 -29.34 -14.61 15.22
CA ALA A 22 -29.85 -14.73 16.58
C ALA A 22 -28.80 -15.31 17.53
N GLY A 23 -28.67 -14.71 18.71
CA GLY A 23 -27.92 -15.32 19.83
C GLY A 23 -28.89 -16.14 20.68
N ILE A 24 -28.65 -17.45 20.80
CA ILE A 24 -29.55 -18.38 21.50
C ILE A 24 -28.90 -18.85 22.79
N LYS A 25 -29.34 -18.29 23.92
CA LYS A 25 -28.85 -18.70 25.26
C LYS A 25 -29.33 -20.10 25.63
N ASP A 26 -30.61 -20.39 25.43
CA ASP A 26 -31.24 -21.70 25.69
C ASP A 26 -31.11 -22.66 24.49
N PHE A 27 -29.88 -22.81 23.95
CA PHE A 27 -29.63 -23.56 22.72
C PHE A 27 -30.08 -25.03 22.79
N ASN A 28 -30.03 -25.67 23.97
CA ASN A 28 -30.52 -27.04 24.15
C ASN A 28 -32.03 -27.17 23.84
N LYS A 29 -32.84 -26.24 24.35
CA LYS A 29 -34.30 -26.24 24.11
C LYS A 29 -34.62 -25.91 22.67
N PHE A 30 -33.85 -25.01 22.07
CA PHE A 30 -33.95 -24.68 20.65
C PHE A 30 -33.70 -25.93 19.78
N TRP A 31 -32.59 -26.63 19.99
CA TRP A 31 -32.24 -27.81 19.20
C TRP A 31 -33.19 -28.98 19.43
N ALA A 32 -33.60 -29.23 20.68
CA ALA A 32 -34.63 -30.23 20.97
C ALA A 32 -35.95 -29.95 20.22
N SER A 33 -36.34 -28.67 20.13
CA SER A 33 -37.51 -28.26 19.36
C SER A 33 -37.30 -28.48 17.86
N MET A 34 -36.12 -28.15 17.33
CA MET A 34 -35.78 -28.35 15.92
C MET A 34 -35.79 -29.84 15.54
N GLU A 35 -35.22 -30.71 16.37
CA GLU A 35 -35.17 -32.17 16.16
C GLU A 35 -36.55 -32.81 16.21
N HIS A 36 -37.34 -32.48 17.24
CA HIS A 36 -38.73 -32.95 17.32
C HIS A 36 -39.57 -32.42 16.13
N GLY A 37 -39.25 -31.22 15.68
CA GLY A 37 -39.88 -30.52 14.57
C GLY A 37 -39.58 -31.08 13.17
N ILE A 38 -38.68 -32.05 13.01
CA ILE A 38 -38.25 -32.54 11.68
C ILE A 38 -39.45 -33.01 10.86
N LYS A 39 -40.37 -33.77 11.49
CA LYS A 39 -41.60 -34.26 10.84
C LYS A 39 -42.64 -33.16 10.57
N TYR A 40 -42.46 -32.00 11.19
CA TYR A 40 -43.39 -30.86 11.16
C TYR A 40 -42.84 -29.66 10.37
N GLY A 41 -41.75 -29.85 9.63
CA GLY A 41 -41.20 -28.84 8.73
C GLY A 41 -40.11 -27.95 9.32
N SER A 42 -39.51 -28.29 10.47
CA SER A 42 -38.41 -27.51 11.06
C SER A 42 -37.22 -27.33 10.10
N ILE A 43 -36.92 -28.33 9.27
CA ILE A 43 -35.85 -28.25 8.26
C ILE A 43 -36.18 -27.21 7.18
N LYS A 44 -37.45 -27.16 6.75
CA LYS A 44 -37.89 -26.25 5.68
C LYS A 44 -38.00 -24.80 6.15
N ILE A 45 -38.50 -24.61 7.38
CA ILE A 45 -38.71 -23.31 8.02
C ILE A 45 -37.38 -22.77 8.59
N GLY A 46 -36.50 -23.66 9.03
CA GLY A 46 -35.20 -23.30 9.59
C GLY A 46 -35.33 -22.67 10.97
N GLU A 47 -34.42 -21.74 11.28
CA GLU A 47 -34.28 -21.16 12.62
C GLU A 47 -35.54 -20.48 13.17
N ALA A 48 -36.41 -19.95 12.32
CA ALA A 48 -37.67 -19.34 12.74
C ALA A 48 -38.60 -20.36 13.43
N TYR A 49 -38.52 -21.65 13.07
CA TYR A 49 -39.26 -22.72 13.75
C TYR A 49 -38.84 -22.82 15.22
N GLY A 50 -37.53 -22.97 15.46
CA GLY A 50 -36.99 -23.10 16.81
C GLY A 50 -37.24 -21.85 17.65
N LEU A 51 -37.07 -20.66 17.07
CA LEU A 51 -37.34 -19.40 17.76
C LEU A 51 -38.83 -19.24 18.13
N ASN A 52 -39.75 -19.64 17.26
CA ASN A 52 -41.19 -19.64 17.60
C ASN A 52 -41.51 -20.62 18.73
N LYS A 53 -40.88 -21.81 18.75
CA LYS A 53 -41.07 -22.79 19.84
C LYS A 53 -40.57 -22.27 21.19
N LEU A 54 -39.49 -21.49 21.20
CA LEU A 54 -39.04 -20.80 22.41
C LEU A 54 -40.09 -19.77 22.86
N ILE A 55 -40.64 -18.95 21.94
CA ILE A 55 -41.70 -17.97 22.26
C ILE A 55 -42.94 -18.66 22.83
N GLU A 56 -43.40 -19.75 22.20
CA GLU A 56 -44.52 -20.57 22.67
C GLU A 56 -44.27 -21.15 24.08
N SER A 57 -43.01 -21.49 24.37
CA SER A 57 -42.57 -21.98 25.68
C SER A 57 -42.34 -20.85 26.71
N SER A 58 -42.83 -19.64 26.43
CA SER A 58 -42.68 -18.45 27.28
C SER A 58 -41.23 -18.04 27.56
N ILE A 59 -40.29 -18.42 26.67
CA ILE A 59 -38.91 -17.95 26.72
C ILE A 59 -38.86 -16.60 26.01
N ASP A 60 -38.30 -15.60 26.68
CA ASP A 60 -38.22 -14.25 26.14
C ASP A 60 -37.28 -14.19 24.92
N VAL A 61 -37.84 -13.76 23.79
CA VAL A 61 -37.10 -13.49 22.55
C VAL A 61 -37.19 -11.99 22.27
N GLN A 62 -36.04 -11.34 22.32
CA GLN A 62 -35.91 -9.90 22.15
C GLN A 62 -35.38 -9.55 20.75
N ALA A 63 -36.04 -8.59 20.08
CA ALA A 63 -35.53 -8.05 18.83
C ALA A 63 -34.50 -6.96 19.14
N LYS A 64 -33.28 -7.11 18.62
CA LYS A 64 -32.29 -6.04 18.64
C LYS A 64 -32.24 -5.37 17.28
N LYS A 65 -32.56 -4.07 17.23
CA LYS A 65 -32.41 -3.29 16.01
C LYS A 65 -30.94 -3.28 15.62
N PHE A 66 -30.66 -3.62 14.37
CA PHE A 66 -29.31 -3.68 13.83
C PHE A 66 -29.26 -2.92 12.51
N THR A 67 -28.21 -2.12 12.31
CA THR A 67 -27.95 -1.51 11.00
C THR A 67 -27.18 -2.51 10.17
N TRP A 68 -27.85 -3.14 9.21
CA TRP A 68 -27.23 -4.08 8.28
C TRP A 68 -26.72 -3.36 7.03
N TYR A 69 -25.49 -3.65 6.64
CA TYR A 69 -24.94 -3.25 5.35
C TYR A 69 -24.74 -4.50 4.51
N ASP A 70 -25.50 -4.60 3.42
CA ASP A 70 -25.30 -5.66 2.44
C ASP A 70 -23.96 -5.49 1.74
N THR A 71 -23.22 -6.59 1.61
CA THR A 71 -21.91 -6.65 0.94
C THR A 71 -21.88 -7.70 -0.17
N GLY A 72 -23.05 -8.26 -0.55
CA GLY A 72 -23.18 -9.34 -1.53
C GLY A 72 -22.89 -8.94 -2.98
N ASN A 73 -22.67 -7.65 -3.26
CA ASN A 73 -22.19 -7.17 -4.55
C ASN A 73 -21.26 -5.95 -4.39
N LEU A 74 -20.58 -5.57 -5.47
CA LEU A 74 -19.57 -4.50 -5.43
C LEU A 74 -20.17 -3.13 -5.04
N SER A 75 -21.37 -2.82 -5.51
CA SER A 75 -22.03 -1.55 -5.21
C SER A 75 -22.44 -1.47 -3.74
N SER A 76 -23.04 -2.53 -3.21
CA SER A 76 -23.45 -2.59 -1.80
C SER A 76 -22.23 -2.63 -0.87
N LEU A 77 -21.18 -3.37 -1.23
CA LEU A 77 -19.89 -3.38 -0.53
C LEU A 77 -19.26 -1.99 -0.49
N LYS A 78 -19.29 -1.23 -1.59
CA LYS A 78 -18.76 0.15 -1.62
C LYS A 78 -19.51 1.05 -0.64
N ILE A 79 -20.85 0.99 -0.64
CA ILE A 79 -21.69 1.77 0.29
C ILE A 79 -21.40 1.35 1.74
N ALA A 80 -21.25 0.05 2.01
CA ALA A 80 -20.91 -0.46 3.33
C ALA A 80 -19.57 0.10 3.82
N LYS A 81 -18.54 0.09 2.96
CA LYS A 81 -17.23 0.68 3.26
C LYS A 81 -17.35 2.16 3.56
N GLU A 82 -18.01 2.95 2.71
CA GLU A 82 -18.17 4.39 2.93
C GLU A 82 -18.84 4.72 4.27
N LYS A 83 -19.80 3.90 4.71
CA LYS A 83 -20.52 4.12 5.98
C LYS A 83 -19.80 3.58 7.21
N LEU A 84 -18.98 2.54 7.06
CA LEU A 84 -18.27 1.89 8.17
C LEU A 84 -16.84 2.45 8.37
N THR A 85 -16.28 3.11 7.36
CA THR A 85 -14.96 3.74 7.46
C THR A 85 -15.01 4.87 8.51
N ARG A 86 -14.13 4.77 9.52
CA ARG A 86 -13.94 5.84 10.51
C ARG A 86 -13.43 7.11 9.79
N LYS A 87 -13.87 8.29 10.22
CA LYS A 87 -13.41 9.58 9.62
C LYS A 87 -11.88 9.71 9.59
N ASP A 88 -11.21 9.15 10.59
CA ASP A 88 -9.75 9.22 10.73
C ASP A 88 -9.04 7.93 10.27
N ALA A 89 -9.75 7.01 9.61
CA ALA A 89 -9.13 5.81 9.07
C ALA A 89 -8.08 6.19 8.02
N PRO A 90 -6.93 5.48 7.98
CA PRO A 90 -5.94 5.70 6.94
C PRO A 90 -6.52 5.32 5.57
N GLU A 91 -6.10 6.04 4.54
CA GLU A 91 -6.44 5.71 3.17
C GLU A 91 -5.62 4.49 2.73
N ILE A 92 -6.29 3.36 2.52
CA ILE A 92 -5.65 2.12 2.11
C ILE A 92 -6.00 1.85 0.65
N LEU A 93 -4.98 1.76 -0.19
CA LEU A 93 -5.15 1.27 -1.55
C LEU A 93 -5.43 -0.24 -1.52
N GLU A 94 -6.59 -0.63 -2.04
CA GLU A 94 -6.96 -2.04 -2.12
C GLU A 94 -6.08 -2.77 -3.13
N LYS A 95 -5.55 -3.91 -2.71
CA LYS A 95 -4.84 -4.84 -3.57
C LYS A 95 -5.57 -6.17 -3.52
N LYS A 96 -5.63 -6.87 -4.65
CA LYS A 96 -6.37 -8.14 -4.76
C LYS A 96 -5.90 -9.19 -3.75
N ASP A 97 -4.60 -9.21 -3.46
CA ASP A 97 -3.94 -10.26 -2.69
C ASP A 97 -3.55 -9.83 -1.27
N GLU A 98 -3.84 -8.58 -0.88
CA GLU A 98 -3.50 -8.03 0.44
C GLU A 98 -4.72 -7.38 1.09
N ALA A 99 -4.82 -7.47 2.41
CA ALA A 99 -5.83 -6.75 3.17
C ALA A 99 -5.26 -6.25 4.49
N ILE A 100 -5.84 -5.16 4.99
CA ILE A 100 -5.42 -4.50 6.22
C ILE A 100 -6.67 -4.19 7.04
N TRP A 101 -6.64 -4.54 8.32
CA TRP A 101 -7.72 -4.22 9.26
C TRP A 101 -7.18 -3.54 10.51
N PHE A 102 -7.99 -2.65 11.07
CA PHE A 102 -7.75 -1.95 12.33
C PHE A 102 -8.84 -2.38 13.31
N VAL A 103 -8.51 -3.21 14.29
CA VAL A 103 -9.47 -3.82 15.21
C VAL A 103 -8.90 -3.84 16.63
N ASN A 104 -9.60 -3.23 17.59
CA ASN A 104 -9.24 -3.24 19.01
C ASN A 104 -7.75 -2.90 19.25
N ASP A 105 -7.31 -1.75 18.74
CA ASP A 105 -5.93 -1.24 18.83
C ASP A 105 -4.86 -2.16 18.19
N LYS A 106 -5.27 -2.99 17.24
CA LYS A 106 -4.37 -3.84 16.45
C LYS A 106 -4.49 -3.55 14.98
N VAL A 107 -3.35 -3.55 14.31
CA VAL A 107 -3.27 -3.62 12.85
C VAL A 107 -3.07 -5.07 12.46
N ILE A 108 -3.95 -5.60 11.64
CA ILE A 108 -3.86 -6.95 11.08
C ILE A 108 -3.56 -6.82 9.59
N LYS A 109 -2.51 -7.49 9.15
CA LYS A 109 -2.04 -7.49 7.77
C LYS A 109 -2.18 -8.90 7.20
N TYR A 110 -2.83 -9.03 6.05
CA TYR A 110 -3.02 -10.28 5.34
C TYR A 110 -2.34 -10.25 3.97
N ASN A 111 -1.84 -11.40 3.55
CA ASN A 111 -1.46 -11.68 2.17
C ASN A 111 -1.80 -13.14 1.83
N ASN A 112 -2.23 -13.42 0.60
CA ASN A 112 -2.48 -14.80 0.15
C ASN A 112 -1.19 -15.63 -0.01
N ASP A 113 -0.05 -14.98 -0.21
CA ASP A 113 1.28 -15.60 -0.28
C ASP A 113 1.84 -15.82 1.14
N LYS A 114 1.97 -17.09 1.50
CA LYS A 114 2.51 -17.52 2.79
C LYS A 114 3.99 -17.15 2.95
N ASN A 115 4.77 -17.19 1.86
CA ASN A 115 6.19 -16.83 1.90
C ASN A 115 6.36 -15.32 2.11
N PHE A 116 5.47 -14.51 1.56
CA PHE A 116 5.45 -13.08 1.81
C PHE A 116 5.31 -12.78 3.31
N ILE A 117 4.34 -13.41 3.98
CA ILE A 117 4.10 -13.22 5.42
C ILE A 117 5.26 -13.76 6.24
N LEU A 118 5.71 -14.98 5.97
CA LEU A 118 6.84 -15.60 6.67
C LEU A 118 8.09 -14.72 6.61
N ASN A 119 8.47 -14.27 5.42
CA ASN A 119 9.66 -13.43 5.23
C ASN A 119 9.50 -12.07 5.89
N ARG A 120 8.30 -11.47 5.84
CA ARG A 120 8.03 -10.18 6.49
C ARG A 120 8.12 -10.27 8.01
N VAL A 121 7.58 -11.34 8.61
CA VAL A 121 7.68 -11.62 10.05
C VAL A 121 9.14 -11.86 10.46
N ASN A 122 9.89 -12.65 9.70
CA ASN A 122 11.30 -12.89 9.97
C ASN A 122 12.14 -11.62 9.86
N ARG A 123 11.85 -10.77 8.88
CA ARG A 123 12.52 -9.49 8.71
C ARG A 123 12.18 -8.50 9.81
N ALA A 124 10.96 -8.48 10.32
CA ALA A 124 10.58 -7.61 11.44
C ALA A 124 11.50 -7.77 12.66
N LYS A 125 11.95 -9.01 12.94
CA LYS A 125 12.91 -9.30 14.02
C LYS A 125 14.25 -8.57 13.83
N LYS A 126 14.70 -8.42 12.58
CA LYS A 126 15.95 -7.73 12.21
C LYS A 126 15.79 -6.21 12.13
N LEU A 127 14.55 -5.74 12.05
CA LEU A 127 14.19 -4.32 12.06
C LEU A 127 13.68 -3.86 13.44
N LYS A 128 13.92 -4.66 14.49
CA LYS A 128 13.47 -4.37 15.85
C LYS A 128 13.90 -2.96 16.27
N GLY A 129 12.98 -2.21 16.86
CA GLY A 129 13.19 -0.82 17.26
C GLY A 129 12.88 0.21 16.17
N PHE A 130 12.80 -0.21 14.90
CA PHE A 130 12.46 0.69 13.78
C PHE A 130 11.06 0.44 13.21
N VAL A 131 10.53 -0.78 13.35
CA VAL A 131 9.20 -1.18 12.91
C VAL A 131 8.33 -1.58 14.11
N PRO A 132 6.99 -1.55 13.99
CA PRO A 132 6.11 -2.07 15.02
C PRO A 132 6.41 -3.53 15.36
N GLU A 133 6.46 -3.84 16.65
CA GLU A 133 6.68 -5.22 17.11
C GLU A 133 5.48 -6.11 16.75
N ILE A 134 5.75 -7.19 16.02
CA ILE A 134 4.73 -8.18 15.67
C ILE A 134 4.38 -8.98 16.93
N ILE A 135 3.10 -8.94 17.29
CA ILE A 135 2.57 -9.62 18.48
C ILE A 135 2.02 -11.02 18.16
N PHE A 136 1.63 -11.27 16.92
CA PHE A 136 1.05 -12.54 16.50
C PHE A 136 1.18 -12.72 14.98
N SER A 137 1.35 -13.97 14.53
CA SER A 137 1.36 -14.33 13.11
C SER A 137 0.78 -15.72 12.87
N THR A 138 0.16 -15.89 11.71
CA THR A 138 -0.27 -17.17 11.13
C THR A 138 0.36 -17.32 9.75
N GLU A 139 -0.02 -18.34 8.98
CA GLU A 139 0.50 -18.56 7.63
C GLU A 139 0.24 -17.39 6.67
N ASN A 140 -0.90 -16.71 6.81
CA ASN A 140 -1.34 -15.67 5.88
C ASN A 140 -1.51 -14.30 6.54
N MET A 141 -1.27 -14.19 7.85
CA MET A 141 -1.49 -12.94 8.57
C MET A 141 -0.39 -12.66 9.58
N TYR A 142 -0.16 -11.38 9.85
CA TYR A 142 0.52 -10.95 11.06
C TYR A 142 -0.18 -9.74 11.64
N SER A 143 0.06 -9.46 12.92
CA SER A 143 -0.51 -8.31 13.59
C SER A 143 0.48 -7.65 14.53
N TYR A 144 0.28 -6.36 14.77
CA TYR A 144 1.01 -5.53 15.72
C TYR A 144 0.05 -4.54 16.38
N ARG A 145 0.45 -3.92 17.49
CA ARG A 145 -0.35 -2.87 18.14
C ARG A 145 -0.38 -1.62 17.27
N GLU A 146 -1.57 -1.08 17.04
CA GLU A 146 -1.71 0.21 16.35
C GLU A 146 -0.91 1.29 17.09
N ILE A 147 -0.11 2.05 16.35
CA ILE A 147 0.69 3.13 16.90
C ILE A 147 -0.05 4.43 16.66
N THR A 148 -0.34 5.18 17.73
CA THR A 148 -0.95 6.50 17.64
C THR A 148 0.08 7.50 17.09
N GLY A 149 -0.25 8.14 15.97
CA GLY A 149 0.63 9.07 15.30
C GLY A 149 0.10 9.50 13.94
N GLN A 150 0.91 10.24 13.20
CA GLN A 150 0.57 10.70 11.85
C GLN A 150 1.65 10.30 10.85
N VAL A 151 1.21 9.90 9.66
CA VAL A 151 2.12 9.68 8.53
C VAL A 151 2.86 10.97 8.18
N LEU A 152 4.12 10.84 7.77
CA LEU A 152 5.01 11.97 7.54
C LEU A 152 4.47 12.94 6.47
N SER A 153 3.67 12.46 5.51
CA SER A 153 3.04 13.28 4.47
C SER A 153 2.07 14.35 5.00
N LYS A 154 1.53 14.13 6.22
CA LYS A 154 0.63 15.07 6.92
C LYS A 154 1.39 16.05 7.82
N VAL A 155 2.51 15.62 8.41
CA VAL A 155 3.27 16.39 9.41
C VAL A 155 4.67 16.82 8.92
N SER A 156 4.85 16.88 7.60
CA SER A 156 6.13 17.24 6.99
C SER A 156 6.48 18.71 7.29
N THR A 157 7.62 18.91 7.95
CA THR A 157 8.24 20.21 8.21
C THR A 157 9.74 20.07 8.04
N ARG A 158 10.47 21.17 7.87
CA ARG A 158 11.95 21.17 7.82
C ARG A 158 12.55 20.51 9.06
N LYS A 159 12.04 20.85 10.25
CA LYS A 159 12.50 20.29 11.53
C LYS A 159 12.25 18.78 11.61
N ASN A 160 11.06 18.32 11.22
CA ASN A 160 10.73 16.89 11.26
C ASN A 160 11.55 16.11 10.23
N PHE A 161 11.84 16.69 9.07
CA PHE A 161 12.66 16.04 8.05
C PHE A 161 14.12 15.90 8.48
N VAL A 162 14.72 16.92 9.12
CA VAL A 162 16.06 16.79 9.72
C VAL A 162 16.11 15.65 10.74
N LYS A 163 15.13 15.60 11.66
CA LYS A 163 15.05 14.51 12.65
C LYS A 163 14.89 13.15 11.98
N LEU A 164 14.09 13.06 10.92
CA LEU A 164 13.91 11.84 10.14
C LEU A 164 15.23 11.40 9.50
N MET A 165 15.99 12.31 8.89
CA MET A 165 17.26 11.95 8.27
C MET A 165 18.26 11.40 9.30
N SER A 166 18.32 11.97 10.50
CA SER A 166 19.13 11.41 11.59
C SER A 166 18.64 10.02 12.02
N TYR A 167 17.32 9.82 12.11
CA TYR A 167 16.74 8.51 12.41
C TYR A 167 17.05 7.48 11.32
N LEU A 168 16.89 7.83 10.04
CA LEU A 168 17.16 6.94 8.92
C LEU A 168 18.66 6.62 8.77
N ASP A 169 19.55 7.57 9.07
CA ASP A 169 20.98 7.33 9.11
C ASP A 169 21.34 6.25 10.15
N SER A 170 20.66 6.24 11.30
CA SER A 170 20.80 5.17 12.29
C SER A 170 20.19 3.84 11.82
N PHE A 171 19.07 3.90 11.10
CA PHE A 171 18.39 2.73 10.54
C PHE A 171 19.27 2.00 9.53
N TRP A 172 19.88 2.73 8.60
CA TRP A 172 20.68 2.16 7.50
C TRP A 172 22.00 1.53 7.94
N LYS A 173 22.40 1.66 9.22
CA LYS A 173 23.57 0.96 9.74
C LYS A 173 23.34 -0.55 9.70
N LEU A 174 24.19 -1.23 8.93
CA LEU A 174 24.19 -2.67 8.83
C LEU A 174 24.99 -3.28 9.99
N GLU A 175 24.41 -4.25 10.68
CA GLU A 175 25.11 -5.01 11.71
C GLU A 175 25.84 -6.20 11.07
N ASN A 176 27.13 -6.37 11.38
CA ASN A 176 28.01 -7.51 11.09
C ASN A 176 27.43 -8.58 10.16
N THR A 177 27.28 -8.24 8.88
CA THR A 177 26.75 -9.13 7.85
C THR A 177 27.81 -9.26 6.76
N VAL A 178 28.17 -10.49 6.43
CA VAL A 178 29.05 -10.78 5.29
C VAL A 178 28.30 -10.44 4.01
N ILE A 179 28.87 -9.56 3.21
CA ILE A 179 28.34 -9.17 1.91
C ILE A 179 29.05 -9.96 0.83
N ASP A 180 28.25 -10.61 -0.02
CA ASP A 180 28.71 -11.12 -1.30
C ASP A 180 28.51 -10.01 -2.33
N GLU A 181 29.59 -9.31 -2.67
CA GLU A 181 29.55 -8.12 -3.52
C GLU A 181 29.08 -8.43 -4.95
N GLU A 182 29.45 -9.59 -5.50
CA GLU A 182 29.03 -10.01 -6.84
C GLU A 182 27.53 -10.37 -6.87
N LEU A 183 27.07 -11.11 -5.86
CA LEU A 183 25.65 -11.39 -5.68
C LEU A 183 24.87 -10.10 -5.45
N PHE A 184 25.37 -9.17 -4.64
CA PHE A 184 24.69 -7.92 -4.37
C PHE A 184 24.59 -7.03 -5.61
N LYS A 185 25.69 -6.87 -6.37
CA LYS A 185 25.71 -6.12 -7.63
C LYS A 185 24.76 -6.72 -8.65
N SER A 186 24.79 -8.03 -8.84
CA SER A 186 23.85 -8.72 -9.75
C SER A 186 22.39 -8.62 -9.29
N THR A 187 22.14 -8.58 -7.98
CA THR A 187 20.81 -8.37 -7.42
C THR A 187 20.33 -6.94 -7.68
N CYS A 188 21.18 -5.93 -7.48
CA CYS A 188 20.87 -4.54 -7.83
C CYS A 188 20.53 -4.40 -9.31
N LEU A 189 21.35 -5.01 -10.19
CA LEU A 189 21.11 -4.99 -11.63
C LEU A 189 19.73 -5.55 -11.99
N LYS A 190 19.38 -6.75 -11.48
CA LYS A 190 18.05 -7.36 -11.71
C LYS A 190 16.92 -6.51 -11.14
N PHE A 191 17.13 -5.95 -9.95
CA PHE A 191 16.11 -5.16 -9.25
C PHE A 191 15.84 -3.81 -9.94
N TYR A 192 16.83 -3.26 -10.63
CA TYR A 192 16.72 -1.98 -11.35
C TYR A 192 16.37 -2.18 -12.82
N LYS A 193 17.20 -2.90 -13.56
CA LYS A 193 17.10 -3.05 -15.02
C LYS A 193 15.93 -3.95 -15.41
N ASP A 194 15.99 -5.23 -15.07
CA ASP A 194 14.99 -6.22 -15.49
C ASP A 194 13.59 -5.85 -15.01
N LYS A 195 13.49 -5.29 -13.80
CA LYS A 195 12.24 -4.80 -13.24
C LYS A 195 11.68 -3.64 -14.08
N THR A 196 12.52 -2.67 -14.44
CA THR A 196 12.12 -1.53 -15.27
C THR A 196 11.67 -2.00 -16.64
N GLU A 197 12.45 -2.85 -17.32
CA GLU A 197 12.09 -3.40 -18.63
C GLU A 197 10.74 -4.15 -18.61
N LYS A 198 10.52 -4.98 -17.57
CA LYS A 198 9.23 -5.67 -17.38
C LYS A 198 8.09 -4.70 -17.13
N ARG A 199 8.29 -3.65 -16.34
CA ARG A 199 7.25 -2.67 -16.00
C ARG A 199 6.92 -1.73 -17.15
N THR A 200 7.91 -1.29 -17.92
CA THR A 200 7.68 -0.46 -19.10
C THR A 200 6.95 -1.23 -20.18
N LYS A 201 7.33 -2.50 -20.42
CA LYS A 201 6.57 -3.39 -21.30
C LYS A 201 5.12 -3.53 -20.84
N LEU A 202 4.90 -3.83 -19.55
CA LEU A 202 3.54 -3.93 -18.99
C LEU A 202 2.73 -2.64 -19.18
N TYR A 203 3.37 -1.47 -19.06
CA TYR A 203 2.73 -0.19 -19.30
C TYR A 203 2.25 -0.06 -20.76
N PHE A 204 3.15 -0.31 -21.73
CA PHE A 204 2.81 -0.24 -23.16
C PHE A 204 1.71 -1.24 -23.53
N ASP A 205 1.83 -2.48 -23.07
CA ASP A 205 0.82 -3.53 -23.31
C ASP A 205 -0.55 -3.14 -22.73
N ARG A 206 -0.58 -2.56 -21.53
CA ARG A 206 -1.83 -2.15 -20.86
C ARG A 206 -2.59 -1.05 -21.60
N TYR A 207 -1.88 -0.11 -22.23
CA TYR A 207 -2.50 1.03 -22.93
C TYR A 207 -2.53 0.88 -24.45
N GLY A 208 -1.97 -0.19 -25.01
CA GLY A 208 -1.81 -0.36 -26.45
C GLY A 208 -0.94 0.73 -27.10
N GLU A 209 -0.08 1.38 -26.30
CA GLU A 209 0.81 2.44 -26.77
C GLU A 209 2.13 1.83 -27.27
N LYS A 210 2.76 2.48 -28.25
CA LYS A 210 4.09 2.10 -28.75
C LYS A 210 5.15 3.04 -28.17
N ASP A 211 6.37 2.53 -28.01
CA ASP A 211 7.50 3.35 -27.62
C ASP A 211 8.00 4.19 -28.81
N THR A 212 7.60 5.45 -28.86
CA THR A 212 7.92 6.39 -29.94
C THR A 212 8.63 7.63 -29.40
N GLU A 213 9.24 8.39 -30.33
CA GLU A 213 9.65 9.76 -30.04
C GLU A 213 8.41 10.62 -29.77
N GLU A 214 8.49 11.46 -28.74
CA GLU A 214 7.37 12.28 -28.28
C GLU A 214 7.89 13.65 -27.85
N VAL A 215 7.03 14.66 -27.91
CA VAL A 215 7.30 15.99 -27.34
C VAL A 215 6.63 16.05 -25.99
N VAL A 216 7.40 16.07 -24.90
CA VAL A 216 6.90 16.08 -23.52
C VAL A 216 7.22 17.42 -22.89
N ASN A 217 6.19 18.16 -22.46
CA ASN A 217 6.32 19.51 -21.90
C ASN A 217 7.16 20.48 -22.76
N GLY A 218 7.12 20.30 -24.09
CA GLY A 218 7.84 21.13 -25.06
C GLY A 218 9.23 20.59 -25.46
N GLU A 219 9.76 19.59 -24.75
CA GLU A 219 11.05 18.98 -25.08
C GLU A 219 10.86 17.74 -25.96
N LYS A 220 11.72 17.56 -26.97
CA LYS A 220 11.71 16.35 -27.83
C LYS A 220 12.45 15.22 -27.13
N LEU A 221 11.72 14.19 -26.71
CA LEU A 221 12.27 13.01 -26.06
C LEU A 221 12.42 11.87 -27.08
N PRO A 222 13.55 11.14 -27.06
CA PRO A 222 13.71 9.91 -27.82
C PRO A 222 12.83 8.79 -27.23
N THR A 223 12.86 7.62 -27.86
CA THR A 223 12.21 6.42 -27.32
C THR A 223 12.75 6.08 -25.92
N LEU A 224 11.90 5.51 -25.07
CA LEU A 224 12.29 5.07 -23.74
C LEU A 224 13.37 3.99 -23.81
N LYS A 225 13.27 3.07 -24.77
CA LYS A 225 14.31 2.07 -25.05
C LYS A 225 15.68 2.73 -25.25
N HIS A 226 15.77 3.73 -26.12
CA HIS A 226 17.02 4.45 -26.36
C HIS A 226 17.58 5.13 -25.11
N MET A 227 16.71 5.63 -24.23
CA MET A 227 17.14 6.21 -22.95
C MET A 227 17.65 5.15 -21.97
N LEU A 228 16.98 4.00 -21.87
CA LEU A 228 17.41 2.90 -21.02
C LEU A 228 18.74 2.28 -21.49
N ASP A 229 18.97 2.23 -22.80
CA ASP A 229 20.22 1.75 -23.41
C ASP A 229 21.42 2.68 -23.10
N LYS A 230 21.16 3.96 -22.78
CA LYS A 230 22.19 4.94 -22.38
C LYS A 230 22.56 4.93 -20.91
N ILE A 231 21.84 4.17 -20.08
CA ILE A 231 22.17 4.05 -18.66
C ILE A 231 23.42 3.17 -18.53
N ASP A 232 24.44 3.67 -17.82
CA ASP A 232 25.55 2.83 -17.37
C ASP A 232 25.05 1.89 -16.26
N TRP A 233 24.64 0.69 -16.66
CA TRP A 233 24.10 -0.32 -15.76
C TRP A 233 25.17 -0.91 -14.83
N ASP A 234 26.45 -0.86 -15.19
CA ASP A 234 27.53 -1.32 -14.31
C ASP A 234 27.68 -0.36 -13.12
N TRP A 235 27.78 0.95 -13.41
CA TRP A 235 27.79 1.98 -12.37
C TRP A 235 26.50 2.01 -11.55
N MET A 236 25.32 1.89 -12.20
CA MET A 236 24.02 1.88 -11.51
C MET A 236 23.85 0.68 -10.58
N SER A 237 24.42 -0.48 -10.90
CA SER A 237 24.31 -1.69 -10.09
C SER A 237 25.31 -1.75 -8.92
N THR A 238 26.30 -0.86 -8.90
CA THR A 238 27.18 -0.66 -7.73
C THR A 238 26.41 0.08 -6.63
N GLY A 239 25.66 -0.67 -5.83
CA GLY A 239 24.89 -0.18 -4.68
C GLY A 239 25.72 -0.01 -3.41
N LYS A 240 25.07 0.41 -2.32
CA LYS A 240 25.64 0.45 -0.97
C LYS A 240 24.79 -0.44 -0.04
N PRO A 241 25.31 -1.61 0.38
CA PRO A 241 24.55 -2.56 1.19
C PRO A 241 24.28 -1.98 2.57
N VAL A 242 23.00 -1.95 2.96
CA VAL A 242 22.52 -1.40 4.23
C VAL A 242 21.37 -2.24 4.79
N ARG A 243 21.08 -2.09 6.09
CA ARG A 243 19.74 -2.42 6.58
C ARG A 243 18.77 -1.51 5.83
N PHE A 244 17.74 -2.06 5.22
CA PHE A 244 16.91 -1.32 4.26
C PHE A 244 15.43 -1.46 4.58
N HIS A 245 14.62 -0.59 4.00
CA HIS A 245 13.16 -0.63 4.05
C HIS A 245 12.56 -1.21 2.76
N GLY A 246 13.04 -0.77 1.59
CA GLY A 246 12.64 -1.24 0.26
C GLY A 246 11.32 -0.65 -0.27
N ASP A 247 10.56 0.07 0.54
CA ASP A 247 9.40 0.87 0.11
C ASP A 247 9.29 2.19 0.88
N LEU A 248 10.44 2.85 1.07
CA LEU A 248 10.56 3.99 1.99
C LEU A 248 9.95 5.26 1.40
N HIS A 249 8.68 5.52 1.70
CA HIS A 249 8.02 6.77 1.32
C HIS A 249 7.20 7.33 2.48
N PHE A 250 6.71 8.56 2.34
CA PHE A 250 6.14 9.31 3.46
C PHE A 250 4.89 8.68 4.09
N GLU A 251 4.08 7.95 3.31
CA GLU A 251 2.94 7.18 3.87
C GLU A 251 3.37 5.94 4.69
N ASN A 252 4.61 5.48 4.50
CA ASN A 252 5.21 4.34 5.21
C ASN A 252 6.10 4.80 6.39
N ILE A 253 6.07 6.08 6.72
CA ILE A 253 6.83 6.66 7.84
C ILE A 253 5.83 7.32 8.77
N LEU A 254 5.70 6.78 9.98
CA LEU A 254 4.83 7.32 11.03
C LEU A 254 5.67 8.12 12.03
N LEU A 255 5.20 9.31 12.39
CA LEU A 255 5.68 10.06 13.55
C LEU A 255 4.66 9.89 14.68
N SER A 256 5.04 9.23 15.77
CA SER A 256 4.19 9.04 16.94
C SER A 256 3.95 10.37 17.67
N GLU A 257 2.94 10.39 18.54
CA GLU A 257 2.69 11.54 19.42
C GLU A 257 3.85 11.79 20.41
N THR A 258 4.65 10.76 20.74
CA THR A 258 5.86 10.87 21.57
C THR A 258 7.04 11.50 20.82
N GLY A 259 6.94 11.64 19.49
CA GLY A 259 7.99 12.20 18.63
C GLY A 259 8.95 11.16 18.06
N ASP A 260 8.64 9.87 18.20
CA ASP A 260 9.42 8.75 17.67
C ASP A 260 8.97 8.40 16.25
N PHE A 261 9.90 7.92 15.43
CA PHE A 261 9.59 7.44 14.09
C PHE A 261 9.39 5.93 14.08
N PHE A 262 8.41 5.47 13.30
CA PHE A 262 8.20 4.06 12.99
C PHE A 262 8.07 3.87 11.49
N LEU A 263 8.74 2.84 10.97
CA LEU A 263 8.67 2.46 9.58
C LEU A 263 7.60 1.37 9.41
N LEU A 264 6.65 1.62 8.51
CA LEU A 264 5.51 0.76 8.23
C LEU A 264 5.68 0.11 6.84
N ASP A 265 5.07 -1.05 6.64
CA ASP A 265 5.03 -1.72 5.32
C ASP A 265 6.41 -1.94 4.66
N TRP A 266 7.41 -2.32 5.46
CA TRP A 266 8.72 -2.74 4.97
C TRP A 266 8.60 -3.91 3.98
N ARG A 267 9.47 -3.95 2.97
CA ARG A 267 9.56 -5.12 2.09
C ARG A 267 10.01 -6.34 2.89
N GLN A 268 9.75 -7.52 2.36
CA GLN A 268 10.21 -8.78 2.92
C GLN A 268 11.64 -9.12 2.48
N ASP A 269 12.05 -8.69 1.28
CA ASP A 269 13.40 -8.88 0.71
C ASP A 269 13.80 -7.76 -0.27
N PHE A 270 15.06 -7.76 -0.71
CA PHE A 270 15.61 -6.99 -1.82
C PHE A 270 16.12 -7.96 -2.89
N GLY A 271 15.24 -8.32 -3.84
CA GLY A 271 15.62 -9.24 -4.92
C GLY A 271 16.04 -10.62 -4.41
N GLY A 272 15.39 -11.09 -3.33
CA GLY A 272 15.72 -12.34 -2.64
C GLY A 272 16.63 -12.17 -1.42
N LEU A 273 17.33 -11.03 -1.29
CA LEU A 273 18.19 -10.77 -0.14
C LEU A 273 17.38 -10.27 1.06
N MET A 274 17.39 -11.02 2.17
CA MET A 274 16.62 -10.65 3.37
C MET A 274 17.38 -9.75 4.35
N ASN A 275 18.71 -9.77 4.33
CA ASN A 275 19.55 -9.16 5.38
C ASN A 275 19.93 -7.72 5.06
N TYR A 276 20.15 -7.43 3.79
CA TYR A 276 20.60 -6.14 3.31
C TYR A 276 19.96 -5.83 1.95
N GLY A 277 19.96 -4.55 1.61
CA GLY A 277 19.48 -4.02 0.35
C GLY A 277 20.26 -2.74 0.04
N ASP A 278 19.86 -2.01 -0.99
CA ASP A 278 20.61 -0.83 -1.41
C ASP A 278 20.08 0.49 -0.81
N LEU A 279 20.98 1.27 -0.23
CA LEU A 279 20.70 2.61 0.29
C LEU A 279 20.17 3.53 -0.81
N TYR A 280 20.73 3.46 -2.02
CA TYR A 280 20.31 4.33 -3.11
C TYR A 280 18.85 4.11 -3.49
N TYR A 281 18.32 2.88 -3.34
CA TYR A 281 16.92 2.60 -3.62
C TYR A 281 15.98 3.16 -2.55
N ASP A 282 16.35 3.08 -1.26
CA ASP A 282 15.59 3.73 -0.19
C ASP A 282 15.58 5.26 -0.36
N LEU A 283 16.73 5.87 -0.68
CA LEU A 283 16.83 7.30 -0.97
C LEU A 283 15.99 7.70 -2.19
N ALA A 284 15.99 6.89 -3.25
CA ALA A 284 15.18 7.14 -4.44
C ALA A 284 13.67 7.06 -4.13
N LYS A 285 13.25 6.13 -3.27
CA LYS A 285 11.86 6.02 -2.83
C LYS A 285 11.44 7.20 -1.94
N LEU A 286 12.37 7.74 -1.15
CA LEU A 286 12.16 8.93 -0.35
C LEU A 286 12.01 10.17 -1.26
N LEU A 287 12.90 10.33 -2.25
CA LEU A 287 12.82 11.41 -3.25
C LEU A 287 11.52 11.33 -4.06
N HIS A 288 11.11 10.13 -4.48
CA HIS A 288 9.82 9.90 -5.12
C HIS A 288 8.66 10.51 -4.30
N GLY A 289 8.63 10.29 -2.98
CA GLY A 289 7.59 10.84 -2.10
C GLY A 289 7.66 12.36 -1.88
N LEU A 290 8.84 12.96 -2.06
CA LEU A 290 9.05 14.41 -2.04
C LEU A 290 8.58 15.07 -3.35
N ILE A 291 8.73 14.37 -4.47
CA ILE A 291 8.28 14.86 -5.78
C ILE A 291 6.76 14.71 -5.89
N MET A 292 6.23 13.50 -5.69
CA MET A 292 4.82 13.19 -5.90
C MET A 292 4.09 12.93 -4.58
N SER A 293 3.22 13.87 -4.19
CA SER A 293 2.43 13.73 -2.96
C SER A 293 1.12 12.99 -3.22
N HIS A 294 0.93 11.83 -2.60
CA HIS A 294 -0.34 11.09 -2.67
C HIS A 294 -1.53 11.96 -2.25
N SER A 295 -1.37 12.79 -1.22
CA SER A 295 -2.43 13.72 -0.77
C SER A 295 -2.87 14.75 -1.82
N LEU A 296 -2.00 15.15 -2.75
CA LEU A 296 -2.33 16.07 -3.84
C LEU A 296 -2.90 15.31 -5.03
N VAL A 297 -2.36 14.12 -5.32
CA VAL A 297 -2.88 13.21 -6.35
C VAL A 297 -4.33 12.82 -6.04
N ASN A 298 -4.66 12.47 -4.79
CA ASN A 298 -6.02 12.08 -4.39
C ASN A 298 -7.01 13.25 -4.47
N LYS A 299 -6.51 14.50 -4.48
CA LYS A 299 -7.30 15.71 -4.72
C LYS A 299 -7.38 16.08 -6.21
N ASN A 300 -6.88 15.24 -7.11
CA ASN A 300 -6.76 15.48 -8.55
C ASN A 300 -6.04 16.79 -8.90
N LEU A 301 -5.04 17.18 -8.08
CA LEU A 301 -4.26 18.40 -8.30
C LEU A 301 -3.10 18.14 -9.27
N PHE A 302 -3.43 17.59 -10.43
CA PHE A 302 -2.53 17.36 -11.56
C PHE A 302 -3.32 17.40 -12.87
N THR A 303 -2.60 17.64 -13.96
CA THR A 303 -3.12 17.57 -15.32
C THR A 303 -2.23 16.69 -16.17
N ILE A 304 -2.82 15.95 -17.09
CA ILE A 304 -2.09 15.30 -18.16
C ILE A 304 -2.97 15.21 -19.39
N ASN A 305 -2.40 15.61 -20.52
CA ASN A 305 -3.04 15.56 -21.82
C ASN A 305 -2.03 15.04 -22.85
N LYS A 306 -2.51 14.17 -23.74
CA LYS A 306 -1.76 13.68 -24.90
C LYS A 306 -2.61 13.90 -26.14
N VAL A 307 -2.08 14.65 -27.09
CA VAL A 307 -2.63 14.78 -28.45
C VAL A 307 -1.53 14.32 -29.41
N ASP A 308 -1.80 13.26 -30.15
CA ASP A 308 -0.81 12.58 -31.00
C ASP A 308 0.47 12.25 -30.22
N ASN A 309 1.61 12.80 -30.64
CA ASN A 309 2.92 12.63 -30.01
C ASN A 309 3.29 13.78 -29.06
N VAL A 310 2.36 14.70 -28.78
CA VAL A 310 2.58 15.84 -27.87
C VAL A 310 1.91 15.55 -26.53
N VAL A 311 2.71 15.59 -25.47
CA VAL A 311 2.28 15.35 -24.10
C VAL A 311 2.56 16.58 -23.28
N LYS A 312 1.54 17.04 -22.56
CA LYS A 312 1.65 18.12 -21.57
C LYS A 312 1.13 17.61 -20.24
N TYR A 313 1.92 17.79 -19.20
CA TYR A 313 1.52 17.44 -17.85
C TYR A 313 2.02 18.49 -16.86
N ASP A 314 1.26 18.66 -15.78
CA ASP A 314 1.63 19.52 -14.66
C ASP A 314 1.05 18.94 -13.37
N PHE A 315 1.66 19.22 -12.22
CA PHE A 315 1.17 18.75 -10.94
C PHE A 315 1.60 19.67 -9.80
N HIS A 316 0.73 19.82 -8.82
CA HIS A 316 1.05 20.62 -7.65
C HIS A 316 2.07 19.90 -6.77
N ARG A 317 3.01 20.67 -6.22
CA ARG A 317 3.93 20.24 -5.17
C ARG A 317 3.78 21.15 -3.95
N LYS A 318 3.82 20.57 -2.74
CA LYS A 318 3.86 21.37 -1.52
C LYS A 318 5.25 22.01 -1.40
N ASN A 319 5.33 23.32 -1.15
CA ASN A 319 6.61 24.02 -1.01
C ASN A 319 7.55 23.35 0.02
N ILE A 320 7.00 22.89 1.15
CA ILE A 320 7.78 22.20 2.18
C ILE A 320 8.47 20.91 1.68
N LEU A 321 7.88 20.21 0.70
CA LEU A 321 8.50 19.03 0.11
C LEU A 321 9.64 19.41 -0.85
N VAL A 322 9.53 20.55 -1.54
CA VAL A 322 10.63 21.11 -2.36
C VAL A 322 11.80 21.54 -1.47
N GLU A 323 11.52 22.13 -0.30
CA GLU A 323 12.56 22.47 0.68
C GLU A 323 13.23 21.23 1.29
N ASN A 324 12.46 20.16 1.53
CA ASN A 324 13.00 18.91 2.04
C ASN A 324 13.76 18.12 0.97
N GLU A 325 13.45 18.27 -0.32
CA GLU A 325 14.26 17.74 -1.42
C GLU A 325 15.68 18.29 -1.38
N LYS A 326 15.86 19.59 -1.15
CA LYS A 326 17.19 20.20 -0.97
C LYS A 326 17.93 19.66 0.25
N GLN A 327 17.21 19.37 1.34
CA GLN A 327 17.81 18.75 2.52
C GLN A 327 18.25 17.31 2.26
N LEU A 328 17.47 16.56 1.46
CA LEU A 328 17.84 15.22 1.03
C LEU A 328 19.09 15.25 0.13
N GLU A 329 19.13 16.14 -0.86
CA GLU A 329 20.31 16.34 -1.71
C GLU A 329 21.56 16.65 -0.88
N ASN A 330 21.47 17.61 0.04
CA ASN A 330 22.57 17.94 0.94
C ASN A 330 23.01 16.74 1.81
N PHE A 331 22.06 15.96 2.33
CA PHE A 331 22.38 14.75 3.08
C PHE A 331 23.15 13.74 2.23
N VAL A 332 22.70 13.49 1.00
CA VAL A 332 23.33 12.55 0.07
C VAL A 332 24.77 12.99 -0.24
N ILE A 333 24.96 14.27 -0.58
CA ILE A 333 26.29 14.83 -0.87
C ILE A 333 27.20 14.75 0.36
N ASN A 334 26.71 15.12 1.55
CA ASN A 334 27.51 15.08 2.78
C ASN A 334 27.90 13.65 3.20
N GLN A 335 27.15 12.63 2.77
CA GLN A 335 27.47 11.22 2.99
C GLN A 335 28.39 10.63 1.90
N ASN A 336 28.94 11.48 1.01
CA ASN A 336 29.74 11.09 -0.15
C ASN A 336 29.00 10.09 -1.06
N LEU A 337 27.69 10.26 -1.20
CA LEU A 337 26.85 9.48 -2.10
C LEU A 337 26.55 10.25 -3.38
N ASP A 338 26.22 9.52 -4.43
CA ASP A 338 25.96 10.07 -5.75
C ASP A 338 24.49 10.49 -5.89
N TRP A 339 24.24 11.81 -5.87
CA TRP A 339 22.89 12.36 -6.03
C TRP A 339 22.26 12.04 -7.38
N LYS A 340 23.06 11.97 -8.44
CA LYS A 340 22.56 11.63 -9.77
C LYS A 340 22.09 10.18 -9.81
N LYS A 341 22.78 9.25 -9.15
CA LYS A 341 22.31 7.86 -9.00
C LYS A 341 20.94 7.81 -8.31
N VAL A 342 20.74 8.60 -7.24
CA VAL A 342 19.43 8.72 -6.56
C VAL A 342 18.35 9.23 -7.52
N ARG A 343 18.65 10.28 -8.32
CA ARG A 343 17.70 10.85 -9.28
C ARG A 343 17.36 9.88 -10.42
N LEU A 344 18.35 9.20 -10.99
CA LEU A 344 18.12 8.19 -12.03
C LEU A 344 17.27 7.04 -11.50
N LEU A 345 17.60 6.48 -10.32
CA LEU A 345 16.77 5.46 -9.69
C LEU A 345 15.35 5.96 -9.40
N THR A 346 15.18 7.22 -9.03
CA THR A 346 13.85 7.81 -8.81
C THR A 346 13.05 7.87 -10.12
N ALA A 347 13.69 8.19 -11.24
CA ALA A 347 13.04 8.14 -12.56
C ALA A 347 12.58 6.70 -12.88
N LEU A 348 13.44 5.71 -12.63
CA LEU A 348 13.08 4.30 -12.78
C LEU A 348 11.95 3.90 -11.83
N VAL A 349 11.92 4.40 -10.59
CA VAL A 349 10.82 4.16 -9.65
C VAL A 349 9.50 4.66 -10.23
N PHE A 350 9.44 5.87 -10.78
CA PHE A 350 8.23 6.40 -11.43
C PHE A 350 7.75 5.52 -12.59
N LEU A 351 8.66 5.13 -13.48
CA LEU A 351 8.36 4.20 -14.59
C LEU A 351 7.85 2.84 -14.07
N ASN A 352 8.44 2.34 -12.99
CA ASN A 352 8.12 1.05 -12.41
C ASN A 352 6.72 1.00 -11.77
N ILE A 353 6.26 2.10 -11.17
CA ILE A 353 4.95 2.16 -10.51
C ILE A 353 3.83 2.61 -11.45
N ALA A 354 4.14 3.34 -12.53
CA ALA A 354 3.17 3.80 -13.52
C ALA A 354 2.15 2.72 -13.97
N PRO A 355 2.55 1.50 -14.39
CA PRO A 355 1.60 0.46 -14.81
C PRO A 355 0.73 -0.11 -13.69
N LEU A 356 1.02 0.19 -12.42
CA LEU A 356 0.30 -0.30 -11.26
C LEU A 356 -0.80 0.64 -10.77
N HIS A 357 -0.80 1.90 -11.22
CA HIS A 357 -1.78 2.90 -10.82
C HIS A 357 -2.93 3.02 -11.83
N HIS A 358 -4.02 3.68 -11.42
CA HIS A 358 -5.18 3.93 -12.27
C HIS A 358 -4.91 5.12 -13.22
N TYR A 359 -5.61 5.15 -14.35
CA TYR A 359 -5.63 6.32 -15.24
C TYR A 359 -6.45 7.46 -14.59
N PRO A 360 -6.07 8.75 -14.74
CA PRO A 360 -4.96 9.29 -15.54
C PRO A 360 -3.62 9.36 -14.79
N TYR A 361 -3.58 9.04 -13.50
CA TYR A 361 -2.38 9.15 -12.67
C TYR A 361 -1.22 8.27 -13.15
N SER A 362 -1.51 7.06 -13.62
CA SER A 362 -0.53 6.17 -14.26
C SER A 362 0.23 6.83 -15.41
N LYS A 363 -0.46 7.62 -16.24
CA LYS A 363 0.13 8.32 -17.38
C LYS A 363 1.04 9.44 -16.91
N LEU A 364 0.61 10.20 -15.88
CA LEU A 364 1.45 11.23 -15.26
C LEU A 364 2.76 10.64 -14.76
N LEU A 365 2.70 9.52 -14.01
CA LEU A 365 3.87 8.85 -13.48
C LEU A 365 4.83 8.38 -14.58
N PHE A 366 4.29 7.83 -15.67
CA PHE A 366 5.09 7.38 -16.79
C PHE A 366 5.87 8.52 -17.44
N TYR A 367 5.18 9.62 -17.78
CA TYR A 367 5.83 10.76 -18.45
C TYR A 367 6.75 11.54 -17.52
N LEU A 368 6.41 11.69 -16.24
CA LEU A 368 7.31 12.26 -15.25
C LEU A 368 8.60 11.43 -15.13
N GLY A 369 8.48 10.10 -15.07
CA GLY A 369 9.64 9.20 -15.06
C GLY A 369 10.48 9.30 -16.33
N LYS A 370 9.83 9.34 -17.51
CA LYS A 370 10.48 9.44 -18.83
C LYS A 370 11.24 10.77 -18.97
N ASP A 371 10.62 11.88 -18.59
CA ASP A 371 11.19 13.22 -18.62
C ASP A 371 12.35 13.39 -17.63
N MET A 372 12.18 12.91 -16.40
CA MET A 372 13.25 12.96 -15.40
C MET A 372 14.47 12.11 -15.81
N LEU A 373 14.25 10.93 -16.40
CA LEU A 373 15.31 10.10 -16.96
C LEU A 373 16.06 10.84 -18.07
N TYR A 374 15.34 11.44 -19.02
CA TYR A 374 15.93 12.20 -20.11
C TYR A 374 16.81 13.36 -19.61
N SER A 375 16.31 14.13 -18.64
CA SER A 375 17.02 15.25 -18.04
C SER A 375 18.36 14.81 -17.42
N GLU A 376 18.36 13.72 -16.64
CA GLU A 376 19.59 13.22 -16.00
C GLU A 376 20.60 12.62 -16.99
N LEU A 377 20.12 12.03 -18.10
CA LEU A 377 20.99 11.52 -19.16
C LEU A 377 21.59 12.64 -20.02
N ARG A 378 20.90 13.79 -20.20
CA ARG A 378 21.46 14.93 -20.94
C ARG A 378 22.58 15.65 -20.20
N LYS A 379 22.46 15.79 -18.88
CA LYS A 379 23.51 16.39 -18.04
C LYS A 379 24.87 15.69 -18.23
N ASN A 380 24.86 14.40 -18.55
CA ASN A 380 26.07 13.62 -18.83
C ASN A 380 26.85 14.12 -20.05
N ASN A 381 26.16 14.54 -21.10
CA ASN A 381 26.78 14.91 -22.37
C ASN A 381 27.32 16.36 -22.37
N ALA A 382 27.07 17.13 -21.30
CA ALA A 382 27.56 18.50 -21.16
C ALA A 382 28.81 18.62 -20.28
N THR A 383 29.27 17.51 -19.67
CA THR A 383 30.44 17.46 -18.78
C THR A 383 31.59 16.59 -19.31
N THR A 384 31.49 16.13 -20.55
CA THR A 384 32.58 15.60 -21.38
C THR A 384 32.83 16.55 -22.52
#